data_AF-A0A8C0BTH9-F1
#
_entry.id   AF-A0A8C0BTH9-F1
#
_cell.length_a   1.000
_cell.length_b   1.000
_cell.length_c   1.000
_cell.angle_alpha   90.00
_cell.angle_beta   90.00
_cell.angle_gamma   90.00
#
_symmetry.space_group_name_H-M   'P 1'
#
loop_
_entity.id
_entity.type
_entity.pdbx_description
1 polymer ?
#
loop_
_entity_poly.entity_id
_entity_poly.type
_entity_poly.pdbx_seq_one_letter_code
_entity_poly.pdbx_strand_id
1 'polypeptide(L)'
;HPPDPPRAKYNLNELSHDTAVGLIQFALDSGVQVAEVFVDTVGPAEKYEAKLRQRFPGLEVTVRPKADGLFPVVSAASICAKVARDRAVKHWKFVEDLEDIDRDYGSGYPNGLMRTPSRTLRPPPRCSPTSPGLRPGDSPTASSMSAACGPWPSCDRP
;
A
#
# COMPACT_ATOMS: atom_id res chain seq x y z
N HIS A 1 -0.55 19.82 39.96
CA HIS A 1 -1.19 19.20 38.78
C HIS A 1 -2.03 18.04 39.26
N PRO A 2 -3.34 17.97 38.98
CA PRO A 2 -4.10 16.75 39.21
C PRO A 2 -3.55 15.63 38.31
N PRO A 3 -3.58 14.36 38.76
CA PRO A 3 -3.19 13.24 37.91
C PRO A 3 -4.16 13.15 36.74
N ASP A 4 -3.62 12.97 35.53
CA ASP A 4 -4.44 12.78 34.34
C ASP A 4 -5.35 11.55 34.53
N PRO A 5 -6.63 11.62 34.08
CA PRO A 5 -7.52 10.49 34.19
C PRO A 5 -6.93 9.27 33.48
N PRO A 6 -7.14 8.05 34.02
CA PRO A 6 -6.58 6.85 33.43
C PRO A 6 -7.07 6.71 31.99
N ARG A 7 -6.14 6.47 31.05
CA ARG A 7 -6.47 6.21 29.65
C ARG A 7 -7.46 5.04 29.58
N ALA A 8 -8.66 5.30 29.07
CA ALA A 8 -9.60 4.25 28.73
C ALA A 8 -8.94 3.33 27.71
N LYS A 9 -8.91 2.02 28.00
CA LYS A 9 -8.37 1.02 27.08
C LYS A 9 -9.34 0.90 25.90
N TYR A 10 -9.00 1.52 24.78
CA TYR A 10 -9.71 1.35 23.52
C TYR A 10 -8.86 0.49 22.60
N ASN A 11 -9.35 -0.72 22.29
CA ASN A 11 -8.56 -1.69 21.54
C ASN A 11 -8.81 -1.57 20.02
N LEU A 12 -7.96 -2.22 19.22
CA LEU A 12 -8.04 -2.13 17.76
C LEU A 12 -9.35 -2.71 17.20
N ASN A 13 -9.93 -3.73 17.85
CA ASN A 13 -11.19 -4.33 17.40
C ASN A 13 -12.36 -3.37 17.61
N GLU A 14 -12.39 -2.69 18.76
CA GLU A 14 -13.39 -1.65 19.05
C GLU A 14 -13.27 -0.50 18.06
N LEU A 15 -12.05 0.02 17.83
CA LEU A 15 -11.79 1.04 16.83
C LEU A 15 -12.26 0.63 15.43
N SER A 16 -11.93 -0.60 15.02
CA SER A 16 -12.31 -1.12 13.71
C SER A 16 -13.83 -1.24 13.55
N HIS A 17 -14.51 -1.78 14.57
CA HIS A 17 -15.96 -1.91 14.56
C HIS A 17 -16.67 -0.55 14.56
N ASP A 18 -16.20 0.41 15.37
CA ASP A 18 -16.84 1.72 15.47
C ASP A 18 -16.62 2.54 14.18
N THR A 19 -15.44 2.41 13.55
CA THR A 19 -15.18 3.01 12.24
C THR A 19 -16.11 2.45 11.17
N ALA A 20 -16.30 1.12 11.13
CA ALA A 20 -17.23 0.49 10.19
C ALA A 20 -18.68 0.91 10.43
N VAL A 21 -19.12 0.99 11.69
CA VAL A 21 -20.43 1.53 12.06
C VAL A 21 -20.58 2.98 11.56
N GLY A 22 -19.55 3.80 11.72
CA GLY A 22 -19.54 5.18 11.22
C GLY A 22 -19.70 5.27 9.71
N LEU A 23 -19.03 4.41 8.95
CA LEU A 23 -19.16 4.35 7.48
C LEU A 23 -20.55 3.91 7.03
N ILE A 24 -21.15 2.93 7.70
CA ILE A 24 -22.53 2.50 7.44
C ILE A 24 -23.50 3.64 7.73
N GLN A 25 -23.35 4.30 8.89
CA GLN A 25 -24.19 5.44 9.27
C GLN A 25 -24.06 6.59 8.27
N PHE A 26 -22.84 6.91 7.84
CA PHE A 26 -22.60 7.95 6.84
C PHE A 26 -23.32 7.66 5.51
N ALA A 27 -23.36 6.40 5.07
CA ALA A 27 -24.09 6.02 3.87
C ALA A 27 -25.61 6.24 4.03
N LEU A 28 -26.17 5.84 5.17
CA LEU A 28 -27.59 6.08 5.50
C LEU A 28 -27.92 7.57 5.55
N ASP A 29 -27.09 8.36 6.22
CA ASP A 29 -27.26 9.82 6.38
C ASP A 29 -27.13 10.55 5.03
N SER A 30 -26.36 9.98 4.09
CA SER A 30 -26.24 10.47 2.72
C SER A 30 -27.46 10.13 1.83
N GLY A 31 -28.49 9.49 2.38
CA GLY A 31 -29.70 9.10 1.66
C GLY A 31 -29.57 7.84 0.82
N VAL A 32 -28.51 7.03 1.03
CA VAL A 32 -28.37 5.75 0.34
C VAL A 32 -29.39 4.76 0.92
N GLN A 33 -30.21 4.18 0.06
CA GLN A 33 -31.17 3.15 0.44
C GLN A 33 -30.44 1.81 0.61
N VAL A 34 -29.98 1.54 1.82
CA VAL A 34 -29.31 0.28 2.18
C VAL A 34 -30.35 -0.70 2.70
N ALA A 35 -30.42 -1.89 2.10
CA ALA A 35 -31.23 -3.01 2.59
C ALA A 35 -30.38 -4.07 3.28
N GLU A 36 -29.23 -4.40 2.67
CA GLU A 36 -28.32 -5.46 3.12
C GLU A 36 -26.90 -4.92 3.32
N VAL A 37 -26.21 -5.43 4.35
CA VAL A 37 -24.82 -5.08 4.67
C VAL A 37 -24.00 -6.36 4.82
N PHE A 38 -22.94 -6.46 4.02
CA PHE A 38 -21.97 -7.55 4.07
C PHE A 38 -20.63 -7.07 4.61
N VAL A 39 -20.08 -7.76 5.61
CA VAL A 39 -18.83 -7.34 6.28
C VAL A 39 -17.84 -8.51 6.35
N ASP A 40 -16.59 -8.24 5.97
CA ASP A 40 -15.47 -9.15 6.18
C ASP A 40 -14.91 -9.02 7.61
N THR A 41 -14.55 -10.15 8.23
CA THR A 41 -13.97 -10.17 9.58
C THR A 41 -12.77 -11.10 9.68
N VAL A 42 -11.82 -10.72 10.53
CA VAL A 42 -10.68 -11.57 10.93
C VAL A 42 -10.93 -12.29 12.26
N GLY A 43 -12.06 -12.02 12.92
CA GLY A 43 -12.43 -12.55 14.24
C GLY A 43 -13.80 -13.25 14.25
N PRO A 44 -14.36 -13.52 15.45
CA PRO A 44 -15.65 -14.20 15.57
C PRO A 44 -16.77 -13.37 14.95
N ALA A 45 -17.42 -13.92 13.93
CA ALA A 45 -18.43 -13.22 13.14
C ALA A 45 -19.71 -12.93 13.95
N GLU A 46 -20.10 -13.86 14.82
CA GLU A 46 -21.39 -13.84 15.52
C GLU A 46 -21.51 -12.62 16.44
N LYS A 47 -20.44 -12.31 17.19
CA LYS A 47 -20.42 -11.14 18.09
C LYS A 47 -20.50 -9.83 17.32
N TYR A 48 -19.81 -9.76 16.18
CA TYR A 48 -19.78 -8.55 15.39
C TYR A 48 -21.11 -8.33 14.65
N GLU A 49 -21.68 -9.39 14.09
CA GLU A 49 -23.01 -9.39 13.48
C GLU A 49 -24.08 -8.95 14.47
N ALA A 50 -24.08 -9.49 15.69
CA ALA A 50 -24.99 -9.07 16.75
C ALA A 50 -24.85 -7.58 17.10
N LYS A 51 -23.61 -7.08 17.21
CA LYS A 51 -23.34 -5.65 17.46
C LYS A 51 -23.93 -4.77 16.35
N LEU A 52 -23.75 -5.16 15.09
CA LEU A 52 -24.27 -4.42 13.94
C LEU A 52 -25.80 -4.48 13.84
N ARG A 53 -26.41 -5.66 14.04
CA ARG A 53 -27.87 -5.82 14.07
C ARG A 53 -28.52 -5.00 15.18
N GLN A 54 -27.90 -4.95 16.37
CA GLN A 54 -28.38 -4.11 17.46
C GLN A 54 -28.34 -2.62 17.09
N ARG A 55 -27.30 -2.20 16.36
CA ARG A 55 -27.13 -0.79 15.95
C ARG A 55 -28.03 -0.40 14.78
N PHE A 56 -28.27 -1.31 13.86
CA PHE A 56 -29.02 -1.10 12.62
C PHE A 56 -30.13 -2.16 12.46
N PRO A 57 -31.19 -2.10 13.28
CA PRO A 57 -32.22 -3.14 13.32
C PRO A 57 -33.06 -3.25 12.03
N GLY A 58 -33.03 -2.23 11.17
CA GLY A 58 -33.72 -2.23 9.88
C GLY A 58 -32.90 -2.78 8.72
N LEU A 59 -31.63 -3.17 8.95
CA LEU A 59 -30.75 -3.69 7.92
C LEU A 59 -30.54 -5.19 8.08
N GLU A 60 -30.51 -5.92 6.97
CA GLU A 60 -30.07 -7.30 6.98
C GLU A 60 -28.54 -7.34 6.97
N VAL A 61 -27.94 -7.72 8.10
CA VAL A 61 -26.49 -7.77 8.27
C VAL A 61 -26.00 -9.21 8.20
N THR A 62 -24.98 -9.43 7.36
CA THR A 62 -24.23 -10.68 7.25
C THR A 62 -22.74 -10.42 7.46
N VAL A 63 -22.14 -11.05 8.47
CA VAL A 63 -20.70 -10.96 8.73
C VAL A 63 -20.05 -12.32 8.49
N ARG A 64 -18.99 -12.38 7.68
CA ARG A 64 -18.29 -13.64 7.37
C ARG A 64 -16.78 -13.45 7.29
N PRO A 65 -15.99 -14.45 7.68
CA PRO A 65 -14.56 -14.44 7.38
C PRO A 65 -14.34 -14.68 5.88
N LYS A 66 -13.35 -14.00 5.29
CA LYS A 66 -13.02 -14.07 3.86
C LYS A 66 -14.19 -13.68 2.95
N ALA A 67 -15.00 -12.72 3.41
CA ALA A 67 -16.18 -12.26 2.68
C ALA A 67 -15.82 -11.60 1.35
N ASP A 68 -14.60 -11.07 1.21
CA ASP A 68 -14.07 -10.54 -0.04
C ASP A 68 -13.87 -11.60 -1.14
N GLY A 69 -13.85 -12.89 -0.80
CA GLY A 69 -13.91 -14.00 -1.76
C GLY A 69 -15.32 -14.53 -2.05
N LEU A 70 -16.33 -14.09 -1.27
CA LEU A 70 -17.70 -14.62 -1.32
C LEU A 70 -18.68 -13.63 -1.95
N PHE A 71 -18.50 -12.34 -1.69
CA PHE A 71 -19.44 -11.29 -2.08
C PHE A 71 -18.74 -10.22 -2.92
N PRO A 72 -19.14 -10.02 -4.19
CA PRO A 72 -18.49 -9.05 -5.09
C PRO A 72 -18.43 -7.62 -4.52
N VAL A 73 -19.46 -7.22 -3.76
CA VAL A 73 -19.50 -5.90 -3.09
C VAL A 73 -18.40 -5.75 -2.03
N VAL A 74 -18.10 -6.83 -1.30
CA VAL A 74 -17.02 -6.85 -0.31
C VAL A 74 -15.66 -6.91 -1.01
N SER A 75 -15.55 -7.64 -2.13
CA SER A 75 -14.35 -7.64 -2.98
C SER A 75 -14.03 -6.23 -3.48
N ALA A 76 -15.04 -5.49 -3.97
CA ALA A 76 -14.88 -4.11 -4.41
C ALA A 76 -14.42 -3.19 -3.28
N ALA A 77 -15.05 -3.29 -2.10
CA ALA A 77 -14.64 -2.53 -0.91
C ALA A 77 -13.18 -2.83 -0.51
N SER A 78 -12.76 -4.10 -0.60
CA SER A 78 -11.39 -4.53 -0.31
C SER A 78 -10.37 -3.90 -1.27
N ILE A 79 -10.70 -3.80 -2.57
CA ILE A 79 -9.87 -3.08 -3.56
C ILE A 79 -9.80 -1.60 -3.20
N CYS A 80 -10.93 -0.94 -2.93
CA CYS A 80 -10.97 0.47 -2.55
C CYS A 80 -10.13 0.76 -1.31
N ALA A 81 -10.24 -0.07 -0.28
CA ALA A 81 -9.48 0.08 0.97
C ALA A 81 -7.97 -0.05 0.73
N LYS A 82 -7.53 -1.05 -0.04
CA LYS A 82 -6.12 -1.26 -0.37
C LYS A 82 -5.56 -0.10 -1.19
N VAL A 83 -6.27 0.32 -2.24
CA VAL A 83 -5.85 1.44 -3.10
C VAL A 83 -5.78 2.75 -2.31
N ALA A 84 -6.76 3.02 -1.44
CA ALA A 84 -6.75 4.20 -0.59
C ALA A 84 -5.56 4.19 0.38
N ARG A 85 -5.29 3.05 1.03
CA ARG A 85 -4.13 2.87 1.90
C ARG A 85 -2.82 3.11 1.17
N ASP A 86 -2.63 2.45 0.03
CA ASP A 86 -1.38 2.55 -0.73
C ASP A 86 -1.13 3.99 -1.22
N ARG A 87 -2.20 4.71 -1.59
CA ARG A 87 -2.13 6.14 -1.89
C ARG A 87 -1.79 6.98 -0.66
N ALA A 88 -2.41 6.72 0.48
CA ALA A 88 -2.16 7.48 1.72
C ALA A 88 -0.71 7.33 2.20
N VAL A 89 -0.19 6.09 2.18
CA VAL A 89 1.19 5.79 2.56
C VAL A 89 2.17 6.45 1.57
N LYS A 90 1.98 6.29 0.26
CA LYS A 90 2.86 6.87 -0.76
C LYS A 90 2.98 8.39 -0.68
N HIS A 91 1.91 9.08 -0.29
CA HIS A 91 1.86 10.54 -0.20
C HIS A 91 1.91 11.06 1.24
N TRP A 92 2.29 10.20 2.20
CA TRP A 92 2.37 10.58 3.60
C TRP A 92 3.37 11.72 3.78
N LYS A 93 2.95 12.75 4.52
CA LYS A 93 3.80 13.86 4.92
C LYS A 93 4.06 13.71 6.41
N PHE A 94 5.33 13.54 6.77
CA PHE A 94 5.76 13.56 8.16
C PHE A 94 5.51 14.95 8.74
N VAL A 95 5.11 15.00 10.02
CA VAL A 95 4.85 16.26 10.72
C VAL A 95 6.16 16.91 11.15
N GLU A 96 7.17 16.08 11.35
CA GLU A 96 8.54 16.47 11.64
C GLU A 96 9.21 17.05 10.38
N ASP A 97 9.77 18.25 10.50
CA ASP A 97 10.65 18.84 9.48
C ASP A 97 12.02 18.14 9.55
N LEU A 98 12.11 17.00 8.86
CA LEU A 98 13.36 16.27 8.72
C LEU A 98 13.81 16.35 7.26
N GLU A 99 14.97 16.98 7.05
CA GLU A 99 15.70 16.92 5.79
C GLU A 99 16.20 15.48 5.60
N ASP A 100 16.03 14.92 4.39
CA ASP A 100 16.46 13.56 4.00
C ASP A 100 15.81 12.35 4.73
N ILE A 101 14.49 12.33 4.93
CA ILE A 101 13.79 11.07 5.30
C ILE A 101 13.80 10.09 4.10
N ASP A 102 14.36 8.90 4.32
CA ASP A 102 14.17 7.76 3.42
C ASP A 102 12.69 7.34 3.39
N ARG A 103 12.06 7.52 2.23
CA ARG A 103 10.65 7.19 2.01
C ARG A 103 10.43 5.72 1.60
N ASP A 104 11.50 4.91 1.53
CA ASP A 104 11.42 3.47 1.28
C ASP A 104 11.39 2.67 2.60
N TYR A 105 10.35 2.87 3.40
CA TYR A 105 10.08 2.12 4.63
C TYR A 105 9.54 0.69 4.38
N GLY A 106 9.61 0.20 3.14
CA GLY A 106 9.20 -1.15 2.77
C GLY A 106 7.68 -1.38 2.92
N SER A 107 7.30 -2.56 3.41
CA SER A 107 5.89 -2.97 3.49
C SER A 107 5.12 -2.39 4.67
N GLY A 108 5.82 -1.86 5.68
CA GLY A 108 5.23 -1.36 6.93
C GLY A 108 4.76 -2.46 7.91
N TYR A 109 4.97 -3.74 7.62
CA TYR A 109 4.66 -4.82 8.57
C TYR A 109 5.82 -5.02 9.58
N PRO A 110 5.54 -5.32 10.87
CA PRO A 110 6.59 -5.49 11.88
C PRO A 110 7.58 -6.62 11.60
N ASN A 111 7.15 -7.64 10.85
CA ASN A 111 7.96 -8.77 10.42
C ASN A 111 8.63 -8.56 9.05
N GLY A 112 8.45 -7.40 8.42
CA GLY A 112 9.06 -7.09 7.14
C GLY A 112 10.51 -6.67 7.31
N LEU A 113 11.42 -7.23 6.49
CA LEU A 113 12.79 -6.75 6.40
C LEU A 113 12.78 -5.38 5.69
N MET A 114 13.35 -4.36 6.32
CA MET A 114 13.54 -3.07 5.65
C MET A 114 14.42 -3.28 4.42
N ARG A 115 14.00 -2.72 3.28
CA ARG A 115 14.88 -2.63 2.12
C ARG A 115 16.07 -1.80 2.58
N THR A 116 17.25 -2.40 2.64
CA THR A 116 18.46 -1.64 2.97
C THR A 116 18.54 -0.52 1.94
N PRO A 117 18.75 0.75 2.37
CA PRO A 117 19.01 1.79 1.40
C PRO A 117 20.20 1.30 0.60
N SER A 118 20.02 1.24 -0.72
CA SER A 118 21.10 0.93 -1.63
C SER A 118 22.09 2.08 -1.47
N ARG A 119 23.01 1.93 -0.49
CA ARG A 119 24.17 2.77 -0.30
C ARG A 119 24.78 2.82 -1.68
N THR A 120 24.64 3.96 -2.35
CA THR A 120 25.12 4.20 -3.70
C THR A 120 26.56 3.71 -3.72
N LEU A 121 26.77 2.51 -4.27
CA LEU A 121 28.09 2.06 -4.62
C LEU A 121 28.54 3.11 -5.62
N ARG A 122 29.49 3.96 -5.21
CA ARG A 122 30.14 4.87 -6.15
C ARG A 122 30.49 4.01 -7.36
N PRO A 123 30.13 4.43 -8.58
CA PRO A 123 30.55 3.69 -9.75
C PRO A 123 32.08 3.54 -9.65
N PRO A 124 32.64 2.35 -9.90
CA PRO A 124 34.08 2.16 -9.85
C PRO A 124 34.73 3.22 -10.76
N PRO A 125 35.91 3.75 -10.39
CA PRO A 125 36.56 4.77 -11.21
C PRO A 125 36.65 4.26 -12.64
N ARG A 126 36.08 5.06 -13.55
CA ARG A 126 36.01 4.75 -14.97
C ARG A 126 37.45 4.56 -15.45
N CYS A 127 37.85 3.33 -15.80
CA CYS A 127 39.12 3.10 -16.47
C CYS A 127 39.12 3.93 -17.75
N SER A 128 39.95 4.96 -17.79
CA SER A 128 40.22 5.74 -18.99
C SER A 128 40.86 4.81 -20.03
N PRO A 129 40.31 4.68 -21.25
CA PRO A 129 40.98 3.92 -22.29
C PRO A 129 42.22 4.70 -22.71
N THR A 130 43.40 4.12 -22.45
CA THR A 130 44.64 4.56 -23.08
C THR A 130 44.51 4.22 -24.57
N SER A 131 44.19 5.21 -25.41
CA SER A 131 44.25 5.04 -26.86
C SER A 131 45.70 4.78 -27.28
N PRO A 132 46.02 3.70 -28.02
CA PRO A 132 47.27 3.63 -28.76
C PRO A 132 47.17 4.63 -29.92
N GLY A 133 48.18 5.48 -30.05
CA GLY A 133 48.21 6.56 -31.05
C GLY A 133 48.05 6.04 -32.48
N LEU A 134 47.09 6.62 -33.21
CA LEU A 134 46.98 6.54 -34.66
C LEU A 134 47.56 7.81 -35.27
N ARG A 135 48.47 7.62 -36.23
CA ARG A 135 49.12 8.68 -37.01
C ARG A 135 48.12 9.35 -37.98
N PRO A 136 48.33 10.62 -38.36
CA PRO A 136 47.42 11.32 -39.25
C PRO A 136 47.65 10.88 -40.70
N GLY A 137 46.61 10.37 -41.39
CA GLY A 137 46.77 9.96 -42.79
C GLY A 137 45.59 9.32 -43.53
N ASP A 138 44.53 8.84 -42.87
CA ASP A 138 43.46 8.11 -43.58
C ASP A 138 42.11 8.84 -43.57
N SER A 139 41.55 9.05 -44.75
CA SER A 139 40.24 9.66 -45.02
C SER A 139 39.10 8.64 -44.85
N PRO A 140 37.90 9.03 -44.40
CA PRO A 140 36.86 8.06 -44.05
C PRO A 140 36.07 7.62 -45.28
N THR A 141 36.05 6.33 -45.58
CA THR A 141 35.04 5.73 -46.45
C THR A 141 33.91 5.15 -45.61
N ALA A 142 32.69 5.62 -45.89
CA ALA A 142 31.47 5.19 -45.24
C ALA A 142 31.12 3.75 -45.66
N SER A 143 31.18 2.81 -44.73
CA SER A 143 30.44 1.54 -44.78
C SER A 143 30.52 0.82 -43.44
N SER A 144 29.40 0.85 -42.70
CA SER A 144 28.93 -0.17 -41.75
C SER A 144 28.09 0.52 -40.68
N MET A 145 26.86 0.89 -41.06
CA MET A 145 25.77 0.88 -40.08
C MET A 145 25.38 -0.58 -39.92
N SER A 146 25.61 -1.16 -38.74
CA SER A 146 24.96 -2.41 -38.38
C SER A 146 24.43 -2.30 -36.96
N ALA A 147 23.14 -2.56 -36.88
CA ALA A 147 22.28 -2.45 -35.72
C ALA A 147 22.69 -3.43 -34.61
N ALA A 148 22.50 -3.00 -33.37
CA ALA A 148 22.39 -3.89 -32.23
C ALA A 148 21.40 -3.29 -31.21
N CYS A 149 20.10 -3.30 -31.56
CA CYS A 149 19.06 -3.35 -30.55
C CYS A 149 19.13 -4.74 -29.90
N GLY A 150 19.75 -4.84 -28.73
CA GLY A 150 19.73 -6.04 -27.90
C GLY A 150 18.38 -6.22 -27.18
N PRO A 151 17.99 -7.47 -26.84
CA PRO A 151 16.66 -7.80 -26.33
C PRO A 151 16.46 -7.40 -24.86
N TRP A 152 15.20 -7.08 -24.53
CA TRP A 152 14.71 -6.76 -23.19
C TRP A 152 14.85 -7.98 -22.26
N PRO A 153 15.31 -7.82 -21.00
CA PRO A 153 15.39 -8.93 -20.07
C PRO A 153 14.03 -9.22 -19.45
N SER A 154 13.67 -10.51 -19.54
CA SER A 154 12.51 -11.16 -18.94
C SER A 154 12.45 -10.98 -17.41
N CYS A 155 11.24 -10.78 -16.91
CA CYS A 155 10.92 -10.82 -15.48
C CYS A 155 11.05 -12.25 -14.95
N ASP A 156 11.99 -12.48 -14.01
CA ASP A 156 11.92 -13.59 -13.08
C ASP A 156 11.68 -13.06 -11.66
N ARG A 157 10.61 -13.57 -11.05
CA ARG A 157 10.24 -13.37 -9.64
C ARG A 157 11.20 -14.15 -8.74
N PRO A 158 11.39 -13.66 -7.51
CA PRO A 158 11.18 -14.49 -6.33
C PRO A 158 9.82 -14.19 -5.68
#